data_AF-A0A5D3K8H4-F1
#
_entry.id   AF-A0A5D3K8H4-F1
#
_cell.length_a   1.000
_cell.length_b   1.000
_cell.length_c   1.000
_cell.angle_alpha   90.00
_cell.angle_beta   90.00
_cell.angle_gamma   90.00
#
_symmetry.space_group_name_H-M   'P 1'
#
loop_
_entity.id
_entity.type
_entity.pdbx_description
1 polymer ?
#
loop_
_entity_poly.entity_id
_entity_poly.type
_entity_poly.pdbx_seq_one_letter_code
_entity_poly.pdbx_strand_id
1 'polypeptide(L)' 'MLTDAQIAVLCDIGQSIAFSDDKRAELFRLIADGYVQKDGDTFELTSKGEAAVVDRGAGLNEA' A
#
# COMPACT_ATOMS: atom_id res chain seq x y z
N MET A 1 12.26 3.11 -3.93
CA MET A 1 11.09 3.75 -4.57
C MET A 1 10.09 2.64 -4.84
N LEU A 2 8.81 2.83 -4.53
CA LEU A 2 7.80 1.79 -4.71
C LEU A 2 7.47 1.61 -6.19
N THR A 3 7.13 0.37 -6.57
CA THR A 3 6.64 0.07 -7.92
C THR A 3 5.15 0.37 -8.05
N ASP A 4 4.64 0.48 -9.27
CA ASP A 4 3.19 0.66 -9.49
C ASP A 4 2.34 -0.45 -8.90
N ALA A 5 2.85 -1.69 -8.93
CA ALA A 5 2.18 -2.83 -8.31
C ALA A 5 2.10 -2.69 -6.78
N GLN A 6 3.18 -2.21 -6.15
CA GLN A 6 3.22 -1.97 -4.70
C GLN A 6 2.30 -0.82 -4.30
N ILE A 7 2.27 0.26 -5.09
CA ILE A 7 1.35 1.38 -4.86
C ILE A 7 -0.11 0.94 -4.99
N ALA A 8 -0.43 0.12 -6.00
CA ALA A 8 -1.78 -0.43 -6.16
C ALA A 8 -2.20 -1.25 -4.92
N VAL A 9 -1.30 -2.05 -4.35
CA VAL A 9 -1.57 -2.78 -3.10
C VAL A 9 -1.82 -1.83 -1.93
N LEU A 10 -1.05 -0.75 -1.78
CA LEU A 10 -1.28 0.24 -0.73
C LEU A 10 -2.64 0.96 -0.90
N CYS A 11 -3.01 1.31 -2.13
CA CYS A 11 -4.33 1.88 -2.43
C CYS A 11 -5.46 0.91 -2.08
N ASP A 12 -5.35 -0.37 -2.48
CA ASP A 12 -6.34 -1.40 -2.17
C ASP A 12 -6.54 -1.52 -0.64
N ILE A 13 -5.44 -1.56 0.13
CA ILE A 13 -5.48 -1.63 1.60
C ILE A 13 -6.13 -0.38 2.19
N GLY A 14 -5.73 0.82 1.75
CA GLY A 14 -6.31 2.08 2.23
C GLY A 14 -7.80 2.23 1.91
N GLN A 15 -8.29 1.54 0.89
CA GLN A 15 -9.71 1.49 0.52
C GLN A 15 -10.45 0.27 1.09
N SER A 16 -9.79 -0.54 1.92
CA SER A 16 -10.33 -1.80 2.46
C SER A 16 -10.83 -2.76 1.37
N ILE A 17 -10.15 -2.79 0.23
CA ILE A 17 -10.44 -3.67 -0.91
C ILE A 17 -9.71 -5.00 -0.71
N ALA A 18 -10.44 -6.10 -0.89
CA ALA A 18 -9.84 -7.43 -0.87
C ALA A 18 -8.85 -7.59 -2.04
N PHE A 19 -7.60 -7.95 -1.72
CA PHE A 19 -6.56 -8.18 -2.71
C PHE A 19 -6.38 -9.67 -3.00
N SER A 20 -6.02 -10.00 -4.25
CA SER A 20 -5.77 -11.37 -4.71
C SER A 20 -4.48 -11.96 -4.10
N ASP A 21 -4.41 -13.29 -3.97
CA ASP A 21 -3.23 -13.98 -3.44
C ASP A 21 -1.94 -13.68 -4.22
N ASP A 22 -2.02 -13.36 -5.50
CA ASP A 22 -0.87 -12.96 -6.33
C ASP A 22 -0.15 -11.70 -5.79
N LYS A 23 -0.86 -10.87 -5.02
CA LYS A 23 -0.32 -9.65 -4.38
C LYS A 23 0.33 -9.94 -3.02
N ARG A 24 0.24 -11.17 -2.48
CA ARG A 24 0.82 -11.52 -1.17
C ARG A 24 2.33 -11.28 -1.10
N ALA A 25 3.06 -11.57 -2.17
CA ALA A 25 4.50 -11.38 -2.20
C ALA A 25 4.88 -9.90 -2.01
N GLU A 26 4.13 -8.99 -2.64
CA GLU A 26 4.35 -7.55 -2.46
C GLU A 26 3.84 -7.05 -1.11
N LEU A 27 2.71 -7.57 -0.63
CA LEU A 27 2.22 -7.26 0.72
C LEU A 27 3.29 -7.56 1.78
N PHE A 28 3.92 -8.74 1.73
CA PHE A 28 4.96 -9.09 2.70
C PHE A 28 6.18 -8.17 2.64
N ARG A 29 6.57 -7.70 1.45
CA ARG A 29 7.62 -6.69 1.31
C ARG A 29 7.20 -5.35 1.89
N LEU A 30 5.97 -4.91 1.62
CA LEU A 30 5.42 -3.67 2.16
C LEU A 30 5.31 -3.70 3.69
N ILE A 31 5.02 -4.86 4.28
CA ILE A 31 5.07 -5.07 5.73
C ILE A 31 6.52 -5.00 6.23
N ALA A 32 7.45 -5.73 5.59
CA ALA A 32 8.86 -5.73 5.98
C ALA A 32 9.50 -4.33 5.91
N ASP A 33 9.10 -3.55 4.90
CA ASP A 33 9.57 -2.18 4.69
C ASP A 33 8.79 -1.14 5.54
N GLY A 34 7.79 -1.57 6.30
CA GLY A 34 7.04 -0.73 7.26
C GLY A 34 6.01 0.21 6.62
N TYR A 35 5.57 -0.05 5.39
CA TYR A 35 4.45 0.69 4.77
C TYR A 35 3.08 0.17 5.22
N VAL A 36 3.01 -1.11 5.60
CA VAL A 36 1.79 -1.78 6.05
C VAL A 36 2.05 -2.43 7.40
N GLN A 37 1.06 -2.38 8.27
CA GLN A 37 1.03 -3.15 9.51
C GLN A 37 -0.15 -4.10 9.52
N LYS A 38 -0.02 -5.20 10.27
CA LYS A 38 -1.13 -6.10 10.53
C LYS A 38 -1.89 -5.59 11.75
N ASP A 39 -3.19 -5.38 11.62
CA ASP A 39 -4.08 -5.09 12.74
C ASP A 39 -5.07 -6.26 12.89
N GLY A 40 -4.83 -7.12 13.89
CA GLY A 40 -5.63 -8.34 14.06
C GLY A 40 -5.61 -9.24 12.82
N ASP A 41 -6.74 -9.34 12.13
CA ASP A 41 -6.95 -10.12 10.91
C ASP A 41 -6.90 -9.28 9.62
N THR A 42 -6.80 -7.95 9.75
CA THR A 42 -6.72 -7.01 8.64
C THR A 42 -5.31 -6.45 8.48
N PHE A 43 -5.13 -5.68 7.41
CA PHE A 43 -3.91 -4.93 7.14
C PHE A 43 -4.29 -3.45 7.07
N GLU A 44 -3.46 -2.61 7.66
CA GLU A 44 -3.63 -1.16 7.67
C GLU A 44 -2.37 -0.48 7.17
N LEU A 45 -2.54 0.69 6.55
CA LEU A 45 -1.42 1.53 6.17
C LEU A 45 -0.79 2.14 7.42
N THR A 46 0.53 2.17 7.46
CA THR A 46 1.24 3.01 8.43
C THR A 46 1.26 4.45 7.91
N SER A 47 1.68 5.41 8.74
CA SER A 47 1.90 6.80 8.28
C SER A 47 2.85 6.89 7.08
N LYS A 48 3.78 5.94 6.95
CA LYS A 48 4.69 5.82 5.79
C LYS A 48 3.95 5.32 4.54
N GLY A 49 3.07 4.35 4.69
CA GLY A 49 2.19 3.85 3.62
C GLY A 49 1.25 4.93 3.09
N GLU A 50 0.58 5.64 4.01
CA GLU A 50 -0.30 6.77 3.67
C GLU A 50 0.43 7.86 2.91
N ALA A 51 1.61 8.28 3.38
CA ALA A 51 2.42 9.27 2.70
C ALA A 51 2.82 8.83 1.28
N ALA A 52 3.13 7.54 1.08
CA ALA A 52 3.50 7.01 -0.24
C ALA A 52 2.31 7.00 -1.22
N VAL A 53 1.10 6.71 -0.75
CA VAL A 53 -0.13 6.79 -1.56
C VAL A 53 -0.43 8.25 -1.93
N VAL A 54 -0.31 9.17 -0.96
CA VAL A 54 -0.52 10.60 -1.19
C VAL A 54 0.52 11.17 -2.15
N ASP A 55 1.80 10.84 -2.01
CA ASP A 55 2.87 11.30 -2.91
C ASP A 55 2.62 10.87 -4.37
N ARG A 56 2.18 9.62 -4.57
CA ARG A 56 1.79 9.14 -5.91
C ARG A 56 0.51 9.82 -6.42
N GLY A 57 -0.49 10.02 -5.56
CA GLY A 57 -1.75 10.69 -5.90
C GLY A 57 -1.57 12.18 -6.22
N ALA A 58 -0.68 12.87 -5.50
CA ALA A 58 -0.28 14.25 -5.76
C ALA A 58 0.45 14.35 -7.11
N GLY A 59 1.31 13.37 -7.44
CA GLY A 59 1.97 13.29 -8.74
C GLY A 59 1.04 13.01 -9.94
N LEU A 60 -0.22 12.63 -9.71
CA LEU A 60 -1.25 12.49 -10.76
C LEU A 60 -2.13 13.74 -10.91
N ASN A 61 -2.02 14.72 -10.01
CA ASN A 61 -2.79 15.97 -10.04
C ASN A 61 -1.95 17.19 -10.46
N GLU A 62 -0.72 16.97 -10.93
CA GLU A 62 0.13 18.00 -11.55
C GLU A 62 0.13 17.87 -13.09
N ALA A 63 -1.07 17.93 -13.70
CA ALA A 63 -1.24 18.03 -15.15
C ALA A 63 -2.38 18.97 -15.53
#